data_AF-A0A7J6FQP0-F1
#
_entry.id   AF-A0A7J6FQP0-F1
#
_cell.length_a   1.000
_cell.length_b   1.000
_cell.length_c   1.000
_cell.angle_alpha   90.00
_cell.angle_beta   90.00
_cell.angle_gamma   90.00
#
_symmetry.space_group_name_H-M   'P 1'
#
loop_
_entity.id
_entity.type
_entity.pdbx_description
1 polymer ?
#
loop_
_entity_poly.entity_id
_entity_poly.type
_entity_poly.pdbx_seq_one_letter_code
_entity_poly.pdbx_strand_id
1 'polypeptide(L)'
;MAIVNSERLFLLLLVVVSDMLVLSMGVYVSPLSSEKSYVSAVGDPGMKSPNVRVGLEAWNFCNEVGAEAPGMGSPRMADCADLNCYSPSADSLDITNMNGRTCRMQRRVNESDNKLKAGDEFPATSFNPYPDPDLYAVEKELYLGSLCEVHDSQDPWQFWMIMLKNGNFDKNTTLCPENGKKVSKIITGRNFPCFGKGCMNQPLIYHNYSRLFYSKMQPLFLSGKFFGTYDLDVDLSKGVGNNSYFSVSWEKNLTSGSWIFSHKLTTSQKYPWLMLYLRADATKGFNGGYHYNGRGIMKKLPVSPNFKVRLTLNVIRGGGSNSQFYLLDIGSCWKNNGKPCDGDVLTDVTRYSEMIINPATTSWCRADNLVSCPPYHVTVSGEKIYRNDTSRFPYSAYHLYCSPGNGDYLEAPYDICDPYSNPQAQELVQIIPHPEWAVHGYPEKQGDGWIGDSRTWELDVGGLSSRLYFYQDPGTEPAKRVWFSLNVGTEIYVSRNGETAEWTVSDFDVLVPQEADDNGFSFV
;
A
#
# COMPACT_ATOMS: atom_id res chain seq x y z
N MET A 1 3.79 -89.82 -17.15
CA MET A 1 2.88 -89.54 -16.01
C MET A 1 3.30 -88.20 -15.41
N ALA A 2 2.65 -87.12 -15.83
CA ALA A 2 2.53 -85.84 -15.13
C ALA A 2 1.62 -84.97 -15.99
N ILE A 3 0.31 -85.12 -15.77
CA ILE A 3 -0.70 -84.19 -16.27
C ILE A 3 -0.45 -82.89 -15.50
N VAL A 4 0.16 -81.92 -16.17
CA VAL A 4 0.33 -80.58 -15.60
C VAL A 4 -1.07 -79.97 -15.50
N ASN A 5 -1.47 -79.67 -14.26
CA ASN A 5 -2.80 -79.23 -13.86
C ASN A 5 -3.24 -77.98 -14.63
N SER A 6 -4.17 -78.14 -15.57
CA SER A 6 -4.81 -77.09 -16.38
C SER A 6 -5.38 -75.94 -15.52
N GLU A 7 -5.83 -76.25 -14.31
CA GLU A 7 -6.40 -75.27 -13.37
C GLU A 7 -5.37 -74.25 -12.85
N ARG A 8 -4.11 -74.64 -12.65
CA ARG A 8 -3.07 -73.70 -12.17
C ARG A 8 -2.64 -72.72 -13.24
N LEU A 9 -2.63 -73.14 -14.51
CA LEU A 9 -2.29 -72.27 -15.63
C LEU A 9 -3.39 -71.22 -15.87
N PHE A 10 -4.65 -71.60 -15.68
CA PHE A 10 -5.79 -70.70 -15.81
C PHE A 10 -5.83 -69.64 -14.69
N LEU A 11 -5.51 -70.03 -13.45
CA LEU A 11 -5.37 -69.11 -12.31
C LEU A 11 -4.21 -68.11 -12.49
N LEU A 12 -3.06 -68.56 -13.01
CA LEU A 12 -1.93 -67.68 -13.32
C LEU A 12 -2.27 -66.68 -14.43
N LEU A 13 -3.01 -67.10 -15.47
CA LEU A 13 -3.49 -66.20 -16.52
C LEU A 13 -4.50 -65.18 -16.01
N LEU A 14 -5.39 -65.56 -15.09
CA LEU A 14 -6.34 -64.64 -14.45
C LEU A 14 -5.65 -63.59 -13.56
N VAL A 15 -4.60 -63.97 -12.83
CA VAL A 15 -3.82 -63.03 -12.01
C VAL A 15 -3.03 -62.06 -12.88
N VAL A 16 -2.42 -62.53 -13.97
CA VAL A 16 -1.66 -61.65 -14.89
C VAL A 16 -2.59 -60.69 -15.66
N VAL A 17 -3.79 -61.14 -16.05
CA VAL A 17 -4.80 -60.26 -16.68
C VAL A 17 -5.39 -59.27 -15.67
N SER A 18 -5.57 -59.67 -14.42
CA SER A 18 -5.94 -58.78 -13.31
C SER A 18 -4.88 -57.70 -13.08
N ASP A 19 -3.60 -58.05 -12.99
CA ASP A 19 -2.52 -57.09 -12.77
C ASP A 19 -2.33 -56.13 -13.96
N MET A 20 -2.54 -56.60 -15.19
CA MET A 20 -2.51 -55.76 -16.39
C MET A 20 -3.74 -54.82 -16.50
N LEU A 21 -4.89 -55.20 -15.94
CA LEU A 21 -6.06 -54.30 -15.85
C LEU A 21 -5.87 -53.25 -14.75
N VAL A 22 -5.23 -53.59 -13.64
CA VAL A 22 -4.88 -52.62 -12.58
C VAL A 22 -3.82 -51.61 -13.05
N LEU A 23 -2.89 -52.04 -13.93
CA LEU A 23 -1.90 -51.16 -14.56
C LEU A 23 -2.48 -50.24 -15.66
N SER A 24 -3.61 -50.60 -16.27
CA SER A 24 -4.30 -49.77 -17.29
C SER A 24 -5.45 -48.91 -16.75
N MET A 25 -5.93 -49.19 -15.53
CA MET A 25 -6.78 -48.29 -14.73
C MET A 25 -5.97 -47.48 -13.71
N GLY A 26 -4.71 -47.17 -14.03
CA GLY A 26 -4.03 -46.00 -13.47
C GLY A 26 -4.78 -44.75 -13.92
N VAL A 27 -5.91 -44.47 -13.27
CA VAL A 27 -6.59 -43.19 -13.33
C VAL A 27 -5.52 -42.16 -13.02
N TYR A 28 -5.13 -41.40 -14.03
CA TYR A 28 -4.50 -40.11 -13.85
C TYR A 28 -5.52 -39.25 -13.10
N VAL A 29 -5.60 -39.45 -11.79
CA VAL A 29 -6.02 -38.42 -10.87
C VAL A 29 -4.87 -37.43 -10.93
N SER A 30 -4.94 -36.55 -11.93
CA SER A 30 -4.33 -35.23 -11.77
C SER A 30 -4.73 -34.79 -10.37
N PRO A 31 -3.82 -34.36 -9.49
CA PRO A 31 -4.25 -33.78 -8.24
C PRO A 31 -5.22 -32.69 -8.67
N LEU A 32 -6.50 -32.86 -8.32
CA LEU A 32 -7.47 -31.80 -8.43
C LEU A 32 -6.76 -30.67 -7.69
N SER A 33 -6.27 -29.67 -8.43
CA SER A 33 -5.75 -28.46 -7.84
C SER A 33 -6.89 -28.02 -6.96
N SER A 34 -6.79 -28.27 -5.65
CA SER A 34 -7.65 -27.63 -4.67
C SER A 34 -7.54 -26.18 -5.07
N GLU A 35 -8.65 -25.65 -5.62
CA GLU A 35 -8.76 -24.24 -5.88
C GLU A 35 -8.44 -23.61 -4.54
N LYS A 36 -7.24 -23.04 -4.40
CA LYS A 36 -6.81 -22.47 -3.12
C LYS A 36 -7.88 -21.44 -2.80
N SER A 37 -8.71 -21.72 -1.80
CA SER A 37 -9.73 -20.77 -1.40
C SER A 37 -8.99 -19.54 -0.88
N TYR A 38 -9.43 -18.36 -1.30
CA TYR A 38 -8.87 -17.10 -0.84
C TYR A 38 -9.85 -16.45 0.14
N VAL A 39 -9.30 -15.84 1.18
CA VAL A 39 -10.02 -15.03 2.14
C VAL A 39 -9.46 -13.61 2.13
N SER A 40 -10.30 -12.64 2.47
CA SER A 40 -9.83 -11.27 2.62
C SER A 40 -8.90 -11.14 3.81
N ALA A 41 -7.80 -10.45 3.58
CA ALA A 41 -6.80 -10.10 4.57
C ALA A 41 -7.12 -8.77 5.25
N VAL A 42 -8.03 -7.97 4.68
CA VAL A 42 -8.44 -6.67 5.24
C VAL A 42 -9.69 -6.80 6.11
N GLY A 43 -9.82 -5.91 7.10
CA GLY A 43 -10.99 -5.81 7.96
C GLY A 43 -12.24 -5.27 7.25
N ASP A 44 -12.06 -4.60 6.11
CA ASP A 44 -13.13 -4.09 5.26
C ASP A 44 -13.08 -4.69 3.83
N PRO A 45 -13.46 -5.97 3.65
CA PRO A 45 -13.33 -6.66 2.37
C PRO A 45 -14.08 -5.95 1.24
N GLY A 46 -13.33 -5.53 0.21
CA GLY A 46 -13.88 -4.81 -0.94
C GLY A 46 -14.54 -3.49 -0.56
N MET A 47 -14.14 -2.87 0.56
CA MET A 47 -14.66 -1.59 1.03
C MET A 47 -16.19 -1.59 1.31
N LYS A 48 -16.71 -2.71 1.82
CA LYS A 48 -18.15 -2.97 2.00
C LYS A 48 -18.69 -2.64 3.39
N SER A 49 -17.86 -2.34 4.37
CA SER A 49 -18.25 -1.93 5.71
C SER A 49 -19.17 -0.71 5.67
N PRO A 50 -20.32 -0.72 6.38
CA PRO A 50 -21.17 0.46 6.49
C PRO A 50 -20.56 1.55 7.41
N ASN A 51 -19.54 1.18 8.18
CA ASN A 51 -18.86 2.07 9.12
C ASN A 51 -17.73 2.83 8.43
N VAL A 52 -17.45 4.05 8.91
CA VAL A 52 -16.33 4.87 8.44
C VAL A 52 -15.10 4.52 9.25
N ARG A 53 -14.00 4.24 8.55
CA ARG A 53 -12.69 3.95 9.11
C ARG A 53 -11.60 4.50 8.21
N VAL A 54 -11.28 5.78 8.41
CA VAL A 54 -10.31 6.51 7.59
C VAL A 54 -9.29 7.21 8.48
N GLY A 55 -8.02 6.88 8.32
CA GLY A 55 -6.89 7.60 8.92
C GLY A 55 -6.21 8.50 7.91
N LEU A 56 -5.47 9.48 8.40
CA LEU A 56 -4.62 10.35 7.59
C LEU A 56 -3.26 10.50 8.26
N GLU A 57 -2.23 10.39 7.45
CA GLU A 57 -0.85 10.72 7.81
C GLU A 57 -0.24 11.65 6.77
N ALA A 58 0.40 12.71 7.25
CA ALA A 58 0.90 13.79 6.39
C ALA A 58 2.38 14.13 6.58
N TRP A 59 3.19 13.20 7.12
CA TRP A 59 4.59 13.49 7.43
C TRP A 59 5.40 13.81 6.17
N ASN A 60 6.53 14.50 6.34
CA ASN A 60 7.38 14.86 5.19
C ASN A 60 8.19 13.68 4.69
N PHE A 61 8.77 13.85 3.50
CA PHE A 61 9.51 12.83 2.75
C PHE A 61 10.49 12.02 3.58
N CYS A 62 11.20 12.68 4.48
CA CYS A 62 12.25 12.08 5.27
C CYS A 62 11.75 11.17 6.42
N ASN A 63 10.42 11.11 6.64
CA ASN A 63 9.71 10.57 7.80
C ASN A 63 10.25 11.17 9.11
N GLU A 64 9.37 11.62 10.00
CA GLU A 64 9.81 12.19 11.30
C GLU A 64 10.70 13.44 11.16
N VAL A 65 10.45 14.25 10.13
CA VAL A 65 11.11 15.54 9.99
C VAL A 65 10.06 16.58 9.68
N GLY A 66 9.57 17.25 10.71
CA GLY A 66 8.79 18.47 10.54
C GLY A 66 8.64 19.24 11.84
N ALA A 67 8.78 20.55 11.76
CA ALA A 67 8.29 21.41 12.83
C ALA A 67 6.76 21.49 12.72
N GLU A 68 6.04 21.34 13.83
CA GLU A 68 4.64 21.76 13.87
C GLU A 68 4.57 23.25 13.48
N ALA A 69 3.79 23.59 12.45
CA ALA A 69 3.59 24.99 12.12
C ALA A 69 2.75 25.66 13.23
N PRO A 70 2.97 26.95 13.56
CA PRO A 70 2.23 27.63 14.60
C PRO A 70 0.70 27.49 14.42
N GLY A 71 0.02 26.94 15.43
CA GLY A 71 -1.43 26.75 15.42
C GLY A 71 -1.92 25.39 14.87
N MET A 72 -1.05 24.58 14.27
CA MET A 72 -1.40 23.24 13.78
C MET A 72 -1.31 22.17 14.86
N GLY A 73 -2.12 21.12 14.70
CA GLY A 73 -2.04 19.83 15.40
C GLY A 73 -0.97 18.91 14.83
N SER A 74 -0.70 17.81 15.52
CA SER A 74 0.10 16.71 14.95
C SER A 74 -0.48 16.24 13.59
N PRO A 75 0.35 15.84 12.62
CA PRO A 75 -0.04 15.50 11.23
C PRO A 75 -0.83 14.19 11.11
N ARG A 76 -1.38 13.68 12.21
CA ARG A 76 -2.27 12.52 12.26
C ARG A 76 -3.71 12.95 12.51
N MET A 77 -4.61 12.47 11.67
CA MET A 77 -6.05 12.64 11.84
C MET A 77 -6.78 11.34 11.55
N ALA A 78 -8.01 11.22 12.06
CA ALA A 78 -8.89 10.11 11.71
C ALA A 78 -10.36 10.58 11.62
N ASP A 79 -11.13 9.86 10.82
CA ASP A 79 -12.58 9.87 10.83
C ASP A 79 -13.08 8.44 11.01
N CYS A 80 -13.68 8.19 12.17
CA CYS A 80 -14.23 6.90 12.52
C CYS A 80 -15.63 7.09 13.08
N ALA A 81 -16.58 6.37 12.48
CA ALA A 81 -17.98 6.46 12.85
C ALA A 81 -18.71 5.15 12.56
N ASP A 82 -19.61 4.79 13.47
CA ASP A 82 -20.46 3.61 13.35
C ASP A 82 -21.86 3.98 12.91
N LEU A 83 -22.39 3.22 11.96
CA LEU A 83 -23.75 3.41 11.47
C LEU A 83 -24.70 2.44 12.17
N ASN A 84 -25.63 2.98 12.94
CA ASN A 84 -26.65 2.21 13.66
C ASN A 84 -28.04 2.47 13.07
N CYS A 85 -28.65 1.44 12.47
CA CYS A 85 -29.97 1.55 11.82
C CYS A 85 -31.03 0.67 12.51
N TYR A 86 -32.03 1.28 13.13
CA TYR A 86 -33.10 0.61 13.90
C TYR A 86 -34.46 0.75 13.20
N SER A 87 -35.40 -0.17 13.44
CA SER A 87 -36.81 0.02 13.07
C SER A 87 -37.45 1.07 14.00
N PRO A 88 -38.32 1.97 13.52
CA PRO A 88 -38.90 3.03 14.33
C PRO A 88 -39.77 2.41 15.42
N SER A 89 -39.50 2.75 16.68
CA SER A 89 -40.45 2.57 17.77
C SER A 89 -41.50 3.69 17.69
N ALA A 90 -42.75 3.37 18.07
CA ALA A 90 -43.90 4.26 17.96
C ALA A 90 -43.82 5.58 18.75
N ASP A 91 -42.74 5.82 19.51
CA ASP A 91 -42.57 6.93 20.45
C ASP A 91 -41.35 7.84 20.18
N SER A 92 -40.63 7.65 19.07
CA SER A 92 -39.49 8.54 18.74
C SER A 92 -39.90 9.63 17.74
N LEU A 93 -39.97 10.87 18.23
CA LEU A 93 -40.32 12.08 17.47
C LEU A 93 -39.20 12.61 16.57
N ASP A 94 -38.25 11.75 16.18
CA ASP A 94 -37.18 12.09 15.22
C ASP A 94 -37.44 11.32 13.92
N ILE A 95 -38.14 12.00 13.00
CA ILE A 95 -38.71 11.42 11.78
C ILE A 95 -37.60 11.13 10.77
N THR A 96 -37.15 9.89 10.70
CA THR A 96 -36.34 9.38 9.58
C THR A 96 -36.96 8.10 9.04
N ASN A 97 -37.71 8.21 7.95
CA ASN A 97 -38.36 7.09 7.28
C ASN A 97 -37.65 6.77 5.96
N MET A 98 -36.84 5.71 5.96
CA MET A 98 -36.61 4.89 4.76
C MET A 98 -37.11 3.49 5.06
N ASN A 99 -38.15 3.03 4.37
CA ASN A 99 -38.72 1.69 4.54
C ASN A 99 -38.98 1.30 6.02
N GLY A 100 -39.33 2.30 6.86
CA GLY A 100 -39.47 2.10 8.30
C GLY A 100 -38.15 1.76 9.01
N ARG A 101 -37.05 2.47 8.76
CA ARG A 101 -35.81 2.42 9.56
C ARG A 101 -35.20 3.82 9.78
N THR A 102 -34.76 4.07 11.02
CA THR A 102 -34.02 5.26 11.47
C THR A 102 -32.54 4.91 11.62
N CYS A 103 -31.68 5.62 10.87
CA CYS A 103 -30.23 5.44 10.93
C CYS A 103 -29.55 6.61 11.64
N ARG A 104 -28.70 6.32 12.62
CA ARG A 104 -27.89 7.30 13.34
C ARG A 104 -26.41 6.94 13.22
N MET A 105 -25.60 7.95 12.98
CA MET A 105 -24.15 7.81 13.02
C MET A 105 -23.63 8.13 14.43
N GLN A 106 -22.84 7.24 15.00
CA GLN A 106 -22.09 7.44 16.22
C GLN A 106 -20.62 7.69 15.90
N ARG A 107 -20.15 8.91 16.13
CA ARG A 107 -18.74 9.25 15.94
C ARG A 107 -17.89 8.65 17.06
N ARG A 108 -16.73 8.12 16.68
CA ARG A 108 -15.70 7.58 17.57
C ARG A 108 -14.56 8.56 17.79
N VAL A 109 -14.20 9.30 16.74
CA VAL A 109 -13.18 10.35 16.76
C VAL A 109 -13.85 11.71 16.68
N ASN A 110 -13.51 12.61 17.60
CA ASN A 110 -14.04 13.96 17.69
C ASN A 110 -13.01 15.02 17.23
N GLU A 111 -13.45 16.27 17.19
CA GLU A 111 -12.60 17.41 16.84
C GLU A 111 -11.48 17.67 17.84
N SER A 112 -11.73 17.41 19.13
CA SER A 112 -10.69 17.48 20.17
C SER A 112 -9.52 16.54 19.86
N ASP A 113 -9.83 15.31 19.44
CA ASP A 113 -8.85 14.24 19.26
C ASP A 113 -7.94 14.56 18.05
N ASN A 114 -8.54 15.03 16.95
CA ASN A 114 -7.80 15.45 15.76
C ASN A 114 -6.99 16.74 16.02
N LYS A 115 -7.40 17.61 16.96
CA LYS A 115 -6.71 18.88 17.27
C LYS A 115 -5.51 18.74 18.22
N LEU A 116 -5.29 17.58 18.83
CA LEU A 116 -4.15 17.32 19.71
C LEU A 116 -2.80 17.64 19.05
N LYS A 117 -1.93 18.31 19.81
CA LYS A 117 -0.60 18.81 19.44
C LYS A 117 0.49 18.18 20.29
N ALA A 118 1.73 18.25 19.81
CA ALA A 118 2.88 17.83 20.60
C ALA A 118 2.83 18.42 22.03
N GLY A 119 2.91 17.54 23.04
CA GLY A 119 2.82 17.88 24.45
C GLY A 119 1.40 17.98 25.04
N ASP A 120 0.33 17.92 24.24
CA ASP A 120 -1.03 17.87 24.77
C ASP A 120 -1.32 16.52 25.43
N GLU A 121 -2.00 16.55 26.58
CA GLU A 121 -2.46 15.34 27.28
C GLU A 121 -3.51 14.58 26.47
N PHE A 122 -3.31 13.27 26.34
CA PHE A 122 -4.31 12.40 25.73
C PHE A 122 -5.49 12.17 26.69
N PRO A 123 -6.74 12.11 26.19
CA PRO A 123 -7.89 11.75 27.03
C PRO A 123 -7.77 10.37 27.70
N ALA A 124 -6.98 9.47 27.11
CA ALA A 124 -6.67 8.15 27.67
C ALA A 124 -5.26 8.14 28.27
N THR A 125 -5.13 7.66 29.51
CA THR A 125 -3.88 7.66 30.29
C THR A 125 -2.82 6.65 29.82
N SER A 126 -3.13 5.84 28.80
CA SER A 126 -2.23 4.82 28.25
C SER A 126 -1.27 5.34 27.19
N PHE A 127 -1.38 6.62 26.81
CA PHE A 127 -0.59 7.26 25.76
C PHE A 127 0.28 8.36 26.36
N ASN A 128 1.45 8.57 25.78
CA ASN A 128 2.46 9.47 26.34
C ASN A 128 2.45 10.84 25.64
N PRO A 129 2.27 11.96 26.36
CA PRO A 129 2.20 13.29 25.77
C PRO A 129 3.61 13.86 25.48
N TYR A 130 4.33 13.24 24.55
CA TYR A 130 5.68 13.69 24.20
C TYR A 130 5.69 15.13 23.69
N PRO A 131 6.60 16.00 24.18
CA PRO A 131 6.79 17.34 23.61
C PRO A 131 7.50 17.31 22.25
N ASP A 132 8.15 16.19 21.93
CA ASP A 132 8.77 15.94 20.63
C ASP A 132 7.67 15.59 19.61
N PRO A 133 7.51 16.37 18.53
CA PRO A 133 6.45 16.15 17.54
C PRO A 133 6.53 14.80 16.83
N ASP A 134 7.73 14.26 16.66
CA ASP A 134 7.93 13.03 15.93
C ASP A 134 7.47 11.83 16.78
N LEU A 135 7.88 11.80 18.05
CA LEU A 135 7.36 10.83 19.02
C LEU A 135 5.86 10.99 19.26
N TYR A 136 5.37 12.23 19.32
CA TYR A 136 3.95 12.50 19.56
C TYR A 136 3.06 12.04 18.41
N ALA A 137 3.47 12.22 17.14
CA ALA A 137 2.66 11.77 16.03
C ALA A 137 2.52 10.23 15.99
N VAL A 138 3.55 9.48 16.40
CA VAL A 138 3.43 8.03 16.60
C VAL A 138 2.37 7.73 17.65
N GLU A 139 2.50 8.30 18.86
CA GLU A 139 1.53 8.08 19.94
C GLU A 139 0.11 8.49 19.54
N LYS A 140 -0.05 9.58 18.80
CA LYS A 140 -1.35 10.04 18.29
C LYS A 140 -1.94 9.07 17.27
N GLU A 141 -1.14 8.48 16.39
CA GLU A 141 -1.62 7.40 15.50
C GLU A 141 -2.14 6.21 16.30
N LEU A 142 -1.41 5.79 17.33
CA LEU A 142 -1.83 4.69 18.21
C LEU A 142 -3.12 5.03 18.97
N TYR A 143 -3.23 6.25 19.48
CA TYR A 143 -4.42 6.75 20.17
C TYR A 143 -5.64 6.78 19.25
N LEU A 144 -5.53 7.42 18.08
CA LEU A 144 -6.62 7.44 17.10
C LEU A 144 -7.00 6.04 16.63
N GLY A 145 -6.00 5.17 16.42
CA GLY A 145 -6.19 3.75 16.13
C GLY A 145 -7.04 3.05 17.19
N SER A 146 -6.78 3.32 18.48
CA SER A 146 -7.55 2.72 19.58
C SER A 146 -9.02 3.17 19.61
N LEU A 147 -9.33 4.40 19.18
CA LEU A 147 -10.72 4.88 19.07
C LEU A 147 -11.45 4.27 17.87
N CYS A 148 -10.70 4.00 16.80
CA CYS A 148 -11.19 3.46 15.54
C CYS A 148 -11.27 1.93 15.49
N GLU A 149 -10.78 1.26 16.52
CA GLU A 149 -10.63 -0.20 16.53
C GLU A 149 -11.96 -0.94 16.35
N VAL A 150 -11.92 -2.02 15.57
CA VAL A 150 -13.06 -2.90 15.29
C VAL A 150 -12.72 -4.30 15.79
N HIS A 151 -13.59 -4.83 16.66
CA HIS A 151 -13.46 -6.16 17.27
C HIS A 151 -14.48 -7.15 16.68
N ASP A 152 -14.36 -7.45 15.38
CA ASP A 152 -15.21 -8.44 14.70
C ASP A 152 -14.54 -9.82 14.51
N SER A 153 -13.23 -9.90 14.74
CA SER A 153 -12.43 -11.14 14.73
C SER A 153 -11.46 -11.17 15.92
N GLN A 154 -10.71 -12.27 16.08
CA GLN A 154 -9.66 -12.38 17.10
C GLN A 154 -8.62 -11.26 16.95
N ASP A 155 -8.29 -10.91 15.70
CA ASP A 155 -7.40 -9.80 15.38
C ASP A 155 -8.19 -8.53 15.07
N PRO A 156 -8.06 -7.47 15.88
CA PRO A 156 -8.73 -6.20 15.62
C PRO A 156 -8.05 -5.42 14.49
N TRP A 157 -8.81 -4.51 13.88
CA TRP A 157 -8.36 -3.65 12.79
C TRP A 157 -8.86 -2.22 12.95
N GLN A 158 -8.23 -1.27 12.25
CA GLN A 158 -8.48 0.16 12.44
C GLN A 158 -9.03 0.82 11.17
N PHE A 159 -8.20 1.29 10.24
CA PHE A 159 -8.67 2.14 9.14
C PHE A 159 -7.88 1.99 7.83
N TRP A 160 -8.51 2.40 6.74
CA TRP A 160 -7.83 2.75 5.49
C TRP A 160 -6.98 3.99 5.75
N MET A 161 -5.71 3.98 5.36
CA MET A 161 -4.81 5.11 5.60
C MET A 161 -4.68 5.98 4.35
N ILE A 162 -4.93 7.28 4.48
CA ILE A 162 -4.53 8.28 3.49
C ILE A 162 -3.14 8.74 3.84
N MET A 163 -2.20 8.58 2.91
CA MET A 163 -0.84 9.09 3.04
C MET A 163 -0.64 10.28 2.12
N LEU A 164 -0.23 11.41 2.70
CA LEU A 164 0.13 12.63 1.99
C LEU A 164 1.58 12.95 2.34
N LYS A 165 2.45 13.07 1.34
CA LYS A 165 3.84 13.50 1.58
C LYS A 165 4.19 14.65 0.68
N ASN A 166 5.05 15.54 1.17
CA ASN A 166 5.82 16.43 0.31
C ASN A 166 7.23 15.87 0.16
N GLY A 167 7.79 15.99 -1.03
CA GLY A 167 9.17 15.64 -1.36
C GLY A 167 10.15 16.81 -1.24
N ASN A 168 9.71 17.95 -0.68
CA ASN A 168 10.66 19.02 -0.40
C ASN A 168 11.71 18.52 0.59
N PHE A 169 12.94 19.03 0.47
CA PHE A 169 14.06 18.51 1.24
C PHE A 169 15.03 19.62 1.63
N ASP A 170 15.23 19.83 2.94
CA ASP A 170 16.18 20.85 3.41
C ASP A 170 17.61 20.30 3.52
N LYS A 171 18.39 20.50 2.45
CA LYS A 171 19.82 20.10 2.40
C LYS A 171 20.72 20.83 3.39
N ASN A 172 20.28 21.96 3.97
CA ASN A 172 21.10 22.74 4.90
C ASN A 172 20.93 22.26 6.35
N THR A 173 19.94 21.42 6.61
CA THR A 173 19.74 20.78 7.91
C THR A 173 20.30 19.37 7.90
N THR A 174 20.49 18.79 9.07
CA THR A 174 20.90 17.39 9.26
C THR A 174 19.82 16.59 9.97
N LEU A 175 18.56 17.00 9.78
CA LEU A 175 17.41 16.34 10.41
C LEU A 175 17.23 14.93 9.84
N CYS A 176 17.50 14.76 8.55
CA CYS A 176 17.40 13.50 7.85
C CYS A 176 18.62 12.61 8.04
N PRO A 177 18.45 11.35 8.48
CA PRO A 177 19.53 10.38 8.47
C PRO A 177 19.86 9.95 7.03
N GLU A 178 21.10 9.52 6.81
CA GLU A 178 21.57 8.89 5.58
C GLU A 178 21.60 7.37 5.80
N ASN A 179 20.59 6.64 5.32
CA ASN A 179 20.42 5.20 5.57
C ASN A 179 20.53 4.85 7.07
N GLY A 180 19.77 5.53 7.92
CA GLY A 180 19.81 5.35 9.39
C GLY A 180 20.93 6.09 10.10
N LYS A 181 21.96 6.56 9.39
CA LYS A 181 23.12 7.23 10.00
C LYS A 181 22.88 8.72 10.13
N LYS A 182 22.97 9.26 11.35
CA LYS A 182 23.00 10.71 11.56
C LYS A 182 24.26 11.29 10.93
N VAL A 183 24.09 12.27 10.04
CA VAL A 183 25.20 12.94 9.35
C VAL A 183 25.37 14.36 9.87
N SER A 184 26.59 14.88 9.85
CA SER A 184 26.87 16.28 10.21
C SER A 184 26.67 17.24 9.03
N LYS A 185 26.55 16.70 7.82
CA LYS A 185 26.28 17.45 6.58
C LYS A 185 25.69 16.52 5.54
N ILE A 186 24.68 17.00 4.82
CA ILE A 186 24.14 16.30 3.65
C ILE A 186 25.05 16.57 2.44
N ILE A 187 25.55 15.51 1.82
CA ILE A 187 26.38 15.57 0.61
C ILE A 187 25.69 14.74 -0.47
N THR A 188 25.03 15.41 -1.40
CA THR A 188 24.31 14.74 -2.49
C THR A 188 24.38 15.53 -3.79
N GLY A 189 24.56 14.82 -4.90
CA GLY A 189 24.44 15.37 -6.25
C GLY A 189 22.99 15.48 -6.73
N ARG A 190 22.02 14.94 -5.98
CA ARG A 190 20.59 14.95 -6.35
C ARG A 190 20.02 16.36 -6.23
N ASN A 191 19.19 16.77 -7.18
CA ASN A 191 18.53 18.07 -7.15
C ASN A 191 17.14 17.96 -6.52
N PHE A 192 17.08 18.14 -5.20
CA PHE A 192 15.80 18.21 -4.50
C PHE A 192 15.20 19.61 -4.58
N PRO A 193 13.86 19.74 -4.65
CA PRO A 193 13.20 21.00 -4.41
C PRO A 193 13.38 21.38 -2.92
N CYS A 194 13.74 22.64 -2.65
CA CYS A 194 14.05 23.27 -1.35
C CYS A 194 15.54 23.36 -0.93
N PHE A 195 15.94 24.53 -0.44
CA PHE A 195 17.30 24.81 0.09
C PHE A 195 17.31 25.70 1.34
N GLY A 196 16.34 25.56 2.25
CA GLY A 196 16.40 26.27 3.53
C GLY A 196 15.18 26.14 4.42
N LYS A 197 15.30 26.78 5.59
CA LYS A 197 14.35 26.71 6.69
C LYS A 197 12.91 26.94 6.24
N GLY A 198 12.02 26.01 6.63
CA GLY A 198 10.57 26.14 6.45
C GLY A 198 10.00 25.44 5.22
N CYS A 199 10.74 24.58 4.54
CA CYS A 199 10.18 23.76 3.45
C CYS A 199 9.77 22.35 3.85
N MET A 200 10.33 21.83 4.95
CA MET A 200 9.90 20.60 5.63
C MET A 200 8.72 20.91 6.56
N ASN A 201 7.72 21.67 6.09
CA ASN A 201 6.55 22.00 6.88
C ASN A 201 5.46 20.94 6.71
N GLN A 202 4.69 20.71 7.76
CA GLN A 202 3.45 19.93 7.69
C GLN A 202 2.34 20.71 6.95
N PRO A 203 1.38 20.05 6.29
CA PRO A 203 0.31 20.74 5.56
C PRO A 203 -0.79 21.23 6.49
N LEU A 204 -1.49 22.31 6.14
CA LEU A 204 -2.78 22.64 6.73
C LEU A 204 -3.79 21.56 6.34
N ILE A 205 -4.48 20.99 7.32
CA ILE A 205 -5.46 19.92 7.11
C ILE A 205 -6.80 20.34 7.70
N TYR A 206 -7.83 20.19 6.90
CA TYR A 206 -9.22 20.45 7.24
C TYR A 206 -10.02 19.15 7.08
N HIS A 207 -10.99 18.99 7.98
CA HIS A 207 -11.80 17.78 8.04
C HIS A 207 -13.28 18.13 7.98
N ASN A 208 -13.93 17.68 6.92
CA ASN A 208 -15.38 17.58 6.88
C ASN A 208 -15.77 16.19 7.39
N TYR A 209 -16.12 16.14 8.68
CA TYR A 209 -16.60 14.93 9.34
C TYR A 209 -17.68 14.24 8.53
N SER A 210 -17.61 12.92 8.54
CA SER A 210 -18.59 12.05 7.90
C SER A 210 -20.00 12.38 8.37
N ARG A 211 -20.92 12.47 7.41
CA ARG A 211 -22.34 12.79 7.63
C ARG A 211 -23.25 11.94 6.75
N LEU A 212 -24.43 11.64 7.28
CA LEU A 212 -25.51 11.04 6.52
C LEU A 212 -26.24 12.12 5.73
N PHE A 213 -26.41 11.89 4.44
CA PHE A 213 -27.16 12.73 3.52
C PHE A 213 -28.45 12.03 3.09
N TYR A 214 -29.55 12.78 3.14
CA TYR A 214 -30.87 12.33 2.67
C TYR A 214 -31.32 13.17 1.49
N SER A 215 -31.75 12.51 0.41
CA SER A 215 -32.46 13.16 -0.68
C SER A 215 -33.82 12.48 -0.84
N LYS A 216 -34.89 13.27 -1.01
CA LYS A 216 -36.26 12.76 -1.21
C LYS A 216 -36.39 11.82 -2.42
N MET A 217 -35.38 11.77 -3.30
CA MET A 217 -35.36 10.98 -4.53
C MET A 217 -34.14 10.07 -4.67
N GLN A 218 -33.23 9.99 -3.68
CA GLN A 218 -32.05 9.14 -3.76
C GLN A 218 -31.80 8.37 -2.45
N PRO A 219 -31.11 7.21 -2.50
CA PRO A 219 -30.80 6.42 -1.31
C PRO A 219 -30.01 7.20 -0.24
N LEU A 220 -29.93 6.66 0.98
CA LEU A 220 -29.11 7.22 2.05
C LEU A 220 -27.63 7.16 1.65
N PHE A 221 -26.96 8.32 1.64
CA PHE A 221 -25.53 8.42 1.33
C PHE A 221 -24.73 8.80 2.57
N LEU A 222 -23.54 8.24 2.69
CA LEU A 222 -22.56 8.61 3.69
C LEU A 222 -21.37 9.23 2.97
N SER A 223 -20.95 10.42 3.41
CA SER A 223 -19.80 11.11 2.84
C SER A 223 -19.02 11.88 3.90
N GLY A 224 -17.69 11.88 3.76
CA GLY A 224 -16.74 12.65 4.55
C GLY A 224 -15.52 13.03 3.69
N LYS A 225 -14.69 13.96 4.18
CA LYS A 225 -13.57 14.49 3.39
C LYS A 225 -12.44 15.05 4.25
N PHE A 226 -11.21 14.70 3.90
CA PHE A 226 -10.01 15.46 4.26
C PHE A 226 -9.55 16.32 3.09
N PHE A 227 -9.09 17.53 3.37
CA PHE A 227 -8.51 18.41 2.35
C PHE A 227 -7.57 19.42 2.97
N GLY A 228 -6.72 20.03 2.16
CA GLY A 228 -5.73 20.95 2.68
C GLY A 228 -4.70 21.40 1.67
N THR A 229 -3.64 22.01 2.18
CA THR A 229 -2.56 22.61 1.38
C THR A 229 -1.25 22.64 2.17
N TYR A 230 -0.12 22.53 1.49
CA TYR A 230 1.18 22.82 2.09
C TYR A 230 1.50 24.33 2.07
N ASP A 231 0.79 25.12 1.28
CA ASP A 231 0.96 26.58 1.23
C ASP A 231 0.26 27.25 2.43
N LEU A 232 0.99 27.38 3.54
CA LEU A 232 0.46 27.81 4.85
C LEU A 232 -0.15 29.23 4.89
N ASP A 233 0.23 30.10 3.95
CA ASP A 233 -0.22 31.51 3.92
C ASP A 233 -1.54 31.69 3.16
N VAL A 234 -2.20 30.60 2.78
CA VAL A 234 -3.35 30.59 1.87
C VAL A 234 -4.67 30.59 2.62
N ASP A 235 -5.59 31.42 2.14
CA ASP A 235 -7.00 31.40 2.52
C ASP A 235 -7.81 30.55 1.54
N LEU A 236 -8.02 29.28 1.88
CA LEU A 236 -8.77 28.33 1.03
C LEU A 236 -10.23 28.74 0.81
N SER A 237 -10.81 29.65 1.61
CA SER A 237 -12.17 30.14 1.38
C SER A 237 -12.32 30.94 0.08
N LYS A 238 -11.20 31.48 -0.43
CA LYS A 238 -11.13 32.22 -1.71
C LYS A 238 -10.83 31.32 -2.90
N GLY A 239 -10.77 30.00 -2.69
CA GLY A 239 -10.39 29.01 -3.69
C GLY A 239 -8.90 28.65 -3.66
N VAL A 240 -8.54 27.63 -4.45
CA VAL A 240 -7.19 27.04 -4.44
C VAL A 240 -6.16 27.90 -5.19
N GLY A 241 -6.56 28.58 -6.28
CA GLY A 241 -5.64 29.38 -7.09
C GLY A 241 -4.47 28.54 -7.64
N ASN A 242 -3.25 29.06 -7.49
CA ASN A 242 -1.99 28.41 -7.91
C ASN A 242 -1.29 27.66 -6.76
N ASN A 243 -2.01 27.40 -5.66
CA ASN A 243 -1.45 26.76 -4.48
C ASN A 243 -1.53 25.25 -4.56
N SER A 244 -0.73 24.58 -3.73
CA SER A 244 -0.82 23.14 -3.56
C SER A 244 -2.17 22.81 -2.96
N TYR A 245 -2.71 21.66 -3.32
CA TYR A 245 -3.99 21.22 -2.78
C TYR A 245 -4.05 19.72 -2.77
N PHE A 246 -4.58 19.18 -1.70
CA PHE A 246 -5.03 17.80 -1.70
C PHE A 246 -6.47 17.73 -1.23
N SER A 247 -7.18 16.72 -1.71
CA SER A 247 -8.39 16.27 -1.06
C SER A 247 -8.66 14.81 -1.28
N VAL A 248 -9.13 14.14 -0.23
CA VAL A 248 -9.67 12.80 -0.31
C VAL A 248 -11.06 12.81 0.30
N SER A 249 -12.07 12.49 -0.50
CA SER A 249 -13.43 12.27 -0.02
C SER A 249 -13.80 10.81 -0.19
N TRP A 250 -14.53 10.27 0.78
CA TRP A 250 -15.09 8.92 0.71
C TRP A 250 -16.60 9.03 0.68
N GLU A 251 -17.21 8.31 -0.25
CA GLU A 251 -18.66 8.31 -0.44
C GLU A 251 -19.18 6.90 -0.58
N LYS A 252 -20.36 6.64 -0.03
CA LYS A 252 -21.01 5.33 -0.11
C LYS A 252 -22.52 5.42 -0.15
N ASN A 253 -23.08 4.64 -1.06
CA ASN A 253 -24.50 4.30 -1.05
C ASN A 253 -24.73 3.05 -0.17
N LEU A 254 -25.60 3.18 0.83
CA LEU A 254 -25.82 2.15 1.84
C LEU A 254 -26.64 0.93 1.36
N THR A 255 -27.15 0.91 0.13
CA THR A 255 -27.98 -0.21 -0.34
C THR A 255 -27.20 -1.46 -0.78
N SER A 256 -25.93 -1.35 -1.18
CA SER A 256 -25.04 -2.51 -1.46
C SER A 256 -23.64 -2.13 -1.99
N GLY A 257 -23.21 -0.86 -1.87
CA GLY A 257 -22.02 -0.37 -2.57
C GLY A 257 -20.69 -0.55 -1.82
N SER A 258 -19.59 -0.54 -2.57
CA SER A 258 -18.26 -0.20 -2.06
C SER A 258 -18.18 1.27 -1.66
N TRP A 259 -17.30 1.62 -0.72
CA TRP A 259 -16.80 2.99 -0.63
C TRP A 259 -16.13 3.40 -1.94
N ILE A 260 -16.30 4.66 -2.31
CA ILE A 260 -15.58 5.31 -3.41
C ILE A 260 -14.72 6.40 -2.80
N PHE A 261 -13.41 6.20 -2.81
CA PHE A 261 -12.44 7.21 -2.40
C PHE A 261 -12.06 8.04 -3.62
N SER A 262 -12.45 9.31 -3.62
CA SER A 262 -12.11 10.30 -4.65
C SER A 262 -10.94 11.14 -4.19
N HIS A 263 -9.86 11.13 -4.97
CA HIS A 263 -8.61 11.78 -4.65
C HIS A 263 -8.36 12.93 -5.62
N LYS A 264 -7.76 13.99 -5.10
CA LYS A 264 -7.21 15.09 -5.87
C LYS A 264 -5.89 15.51 -5.24
N LEU A 265 -4.87 15.65 -6.07
CA LEU A 265 -3.57 16.18 -5.69
C LEU A 265 -3.16 17.26 -6.68
N THR A 266 -2.73 18.40 -6.19
CA THR A 266 -2.26 19.53 -6.99
C THR A 266 -0.97 20.06 -6.41
N THR A 267 0.08 20.15 -7.24
CA THR A 267 1.36 20.75 -6.87
C THR A 267 1.33 22.26 -7.06
N SER A 268 2.27 22.95 -6.40
CA SER A 268 2.54 24.38 -6.61
C SER A 268 4.01 24.61 -6.92
N GLN A 269 4.38 25.85 -7.26
CA GLN A 269 5.80 26.19 -7.41
C GLN A 269 6.60 26.00 -6.12
N LYS A 270 5.96 26.19 -4.95
CA LYS A 270 6.59 26.01 -3.62
C LYS A 270 6.65 24.53 -3.22
N TYR A 271 5.67 23.75 -3.64
CA TYR A 271 5.58 22.30 -3.39
C TYR A 271 5.42 21.55 -4.72
N PRO A 272 6.51 21.46 -5.52
CA PRO A 272 6.48 20.86 -6.85
C PRO A 272 6.53 19.34 -6.81
N TRP A 273 6.78 18.76 -5.64
CA TRP A 273 6.88 17.32 -5.43
C TRP A 273 5.96 16.90 -4.27
N LEU A 274 4.87 16.21 -4.62
CA LEU A 274 3.86 15.75 -3.66
C LEU A 274 3.41 14.32 -3.98
N MET A 275 3.01 13.59 -2.95
CA MET A 275 2.52 12.21 -3.03
C MET A 275 1.19 12.11 -2.31
N LEU A 276 0.25 11.35 -2.87
CA LEU A 276 -1.02 11.05 -2.22
C LEU A 276 -1.45 9.61 -2.53
N TYR A 277 -1.56 8.78 -1.50
CA TYR A 277 -1.94 7.37 -1.60
C TYR A 277 -3.11 7.02 -0.69
N LEU A 278 -3.89 6.04 -1.13
CA LEU A 278 -4.73 5.22 -0.27
C LEU A 278 -3.99 3.92 0.03
N ARG A 279 -3.80 3.61 1.32
CA ARG A 279 -3.04 2.44 1.77
C ARG A 279 -3.92 1.45 2.52
N ALA A 280 -3.74 0.17 2.19
CA ALA A 280 -4.04 -0.94 3.07
C ALA A 280 -2.79 -1.30 3.86
N ASP A 281 -2.69 -0.83 5.08
CA ASP A 281 -1.57 -1.10 5.98
C ASP A 281 -1.88 -2.25 6.94
N ALA A 282 -0.84 -2.93 7.42
CA ALA A 282 -0.95 -3.91 8.49
C ALA A 282 -1.43 -3.27 9.79
N THR A 283 -2.18 -4.03 10.58
CA THR A 283 -2.59 -3.63 11.93
C THR A 283 -1.41 -3.54 12.90
N LYS A 284 -0.31 -4.21 12.58
CA LYS A 284 0.97 -4.16 13.29
C LYS A 284 2.14 -4.31 12.32
N GLY A 285 3.26 -3.67 12.64
CA GLY A 285 4.53 -3.76 11.91
C GLY A 285 4.98 -2.44 11.29
N PHE A 286 6.03 -2.53 10.48
CA PHE A 286 6.77 -1.42 9.88
C PHE A 286 6.13 -0.98 8.56
N ASN A 287 4.92 -0.41 8.66
CA ASN A 287 4.12 -0.01 7.51
C ASN A 287 4.82 1.08 6.69
N GLY A 288 4.89 0.94 5.37
CA GLY A 288 5.32 2.02 4.47
C GLY A 288 6.72 2.61 4.71
N GLY A 289 7.62 1.87 5.37
CA GLY A 289 8.97 2.34 5.70
C GLY A 289 9.10 3.01 7.07
N TYR A 290 8.07 2.94 7.92
CA TYR A 290 8.17 3.37 9.31
C TYR A 290 8.87 2.32 10.17
N HIS A 291 9.80 2.73 11.04
CA HIS A 291 10.54 1.84 11.93
C HIS A 291 9.83 1.62 13.29
N TYR A 292 8.55 1.97 13.37
CA TYR A 292 7.68 1.75 14.53
C TYR A 292 6.44 0.95 14.14
N ASN A 293 5.75 0.42 15.15
CA ASN A 293 4.59 -0.43 14.97
C ASN A 293 3.31 0.39 14.69
N GLY A 294 2.90 0.48 13.41
CA GLY A 294 1.76 1.28 12.97
C GLY A 294 0.38 0.64 13.20
N ARG A 295 -0.68 1.31 12.73
CA ARG A 295 -2.07 0.81 12.71
C ARG A 295 -2.64 0.84 11.29
N GLY A 296 -3.56 -0.07 11.00
CA GLY A 296 -4.03 -0.28 9.65
C GLY A 296 -5.26 -1.17 9.55
N ILE A 297 -5.59 -1.57 8.34
CA ILE A 297 -6.81 -2.33 8.05
C ILE A 297 -6.55 -3.82 7.84
N MET A 298 -5.30 -4.21 7.60
CA MET A 298 -4.95 -5.55 7.18
C MET A 298 -4.64 -6.44 8.37
N LYS A 299 -5.52 -7.41 8.60
CA LYS A 299 -5.52 -8.36 9.72
C LYS A 299 -4.54 -9.50 9.52
N LYS A 300 -4.32 -9.91 8.26
CA LYS A 300 -3.41 -10.98 7.90
C LYS A 300 -2.40 -10.47 6.89
N LEU A 301 -1.12 -10.76 7.12
CA LEU A 301 -0.07 -10.29 6.22
C LEU A 301 0.02 -11.16 4.95
N PRO A 302 -0.06 -10.57 3.75
CA PRO A 302 0.20 -11.27 2.51
C PRO A 302 1.67 -11.63 2.36
N VAL A 303 1.91 -12.82 1.82
CA VAL A 303 3.26 -13.38 1.64
C VAL A 303 3.41 -13.85 0.19
N SER A 304 4.44 -13.38 -0.50
CA SER A 304 4.74 -13.88 -1.85
C SER A 304 5.15 -15.36 -1.81
N PRO A 305 4.76 -16.18 -2.79
CA PRO A 305 4.02 -15.82 -4.01
C PRO A 305 2.49 -15.87 -3.88
N ASN A 306 1.93 -16.12 -2.69
CA ASN A 306 0.55 -16.55 -2.58
C ASN A 306 -0.35 -15.43 -2.03
N PHE A 307 -0.65 -14.42 -2.84
CA PHE A 307 -1.73 -13.48 -2.56
C PHE A 307 -2.12 -12.68 -3.82
N LYS A 308 -3.35 -12.20 -3.83
CA LYS A 308 -3.90 -11.37 -4.90
C LYS A 308 -4.43 -10.06 -4.35
N VAL A 309 -4.58 -9.09 -5.23
CA VAL A 309 -5.24 -7.82 -4.91
C VAL A 309 -6.31 -7.55 -5.94
N ARG A 310 -7.49 -7.15 -5.47
CA ARG A 310 -8.58 -6.71 -6.32
C ARG A 310 -8.90 -5.27 -6.01
N LEU A 311 -9.06 -4.42 -7.03
CA LEU A 311 -9.54 -3.05 -6.86
C LEU A 311 -10.12 -2.50 -8.16
N THR A 312 -11.00 -1.52 -8.07
CA THR A 312 -11.46 -0.71 -9.19
C THR A 312 -10.75 0.63 -9.17
N LEU A 313 -10.07 0.96 -10.27
CA LEU A 313 -9.35 2.22 -10.45
C LEU A 313 -9.94 2.99 -11.63
N ASN A 314 -10.17 4.29 -11.42
CA ASN A 314 -10.52 5.23 -12.48
C ASN A 314 -9.62 6.47 -12.38
N VAL A 315 -8.69 6.62 -13.32
CA VAL A 315 -7.85 7.82 -13.42
C VAL A 315 -8.60 8.87 -14.22
N ILE A 316 -8.89 10.02 -13.61
CA ILE A 316 -9.63 11.13 -14.21
C ILE A 316 -8.64 12.14 -14.80
N ARG A 317 -7.56 12.42 -14.07
CA ARG A 317 -6.47 13.33 -14.48
C ARG A 317 -5.13 12.82 -13.95
N GLY A 318 -4.09 12.86 -14.79
CA GLY A 318 -2.86 12.11 -14.56
C GLY A 318 -1.70 12.81 -13.83
N GLY A 319 -1.78 14.10 -13.52
CA GLY A 319 -0.69 14.82 -12.82
C GLY A 319 0.52 15.20 -13.70
N GLY A 320 0.37 15.21 -15.02
CA GLY A 320 1.44 15.59 -15.96
C GLY A 320 2.37 14.44 -16.37
N SER A 321 3.40 14.73 -17.17
CA SER A 321 4.31 13.72 -17.72
C SER A 321 5.28 13.12 -16.70
N ASN A 322 5.57 13.86 -15.62
CA ASN A 322 6.49 13.42 -14.56
C ASN A 322 5.77 12.73 -13.40
N SER A 323 4.45 12.56 -13.50
CA SER A 323 3.68 11.87 -12.48
C SER A 323 3.93 10.36 -12.55
N GLN A 324 4.41 9.80 -11.45
CA GLN A 324 4.45 8.37 -11.23
C GLN A 324 3.12 7.98 -10.58
N PHE A 325 2.19 7.47 -11.40
CA PHE A 325 0.91 6.99 -10.90
C PHE A 325 1.01 5.48 -10.72
N TYR A 326 0.91 5.04 -9.47
CA TYR A 326 1.02 3.64 -9.10
C TYR A 326 -0.35 2.98 -9.15
N LEU A 327 -0.50 2.00 -10.04
CA LEU A 327 -1.63 1.06 -9.97
C LEU A 327 -1.58 0.30 -8.66
N LEU A 328 -0.37 -0.13 -8.29
CA LEU A 328 -0.08 -0.72 -7.01
C LEU A 328 1.40 -0.45 -6.67
N ASP A 329 1.62 0.06 -5.46
CA ASP A 329 2.89 0.12 -4.78
C ASP A 329 2.78 -0.75 -3.52
N ILE A 330 3.65 -1.76 -3.38
CA ILE A 330 3.67 -2.61 -2.19
C ILE A 330 4.96 -2.39 -1.41
N GLY A 331 4.81 -2.17 -0.11
CA GLY A 331 5.90 -1.90 0.83
C GLY A 331 6.15 -3.06 1.80
N SER A 332 7.42 -3.34 2.05
CA SER A 332 7.87 -4.36 3.00
C SER A 332 9.18 -3.96 3.69
N CYS A 333 9.63 -4.77 4.65
CA CYS A 333 10.88 -4.59 5.35
C CYS A 333 11.54 -5.94 5.66
N TRP A 334 12.81 -6.10 5.27
CA TRP A 334 13.70 -7.16 5.76
C TRP A 334 15.16 -6.70 5.74
N LYS A 335 16.06 -7.41 6.41
CA LYS A 335 17.50 -7.09 6.42
C LYS A 335 18.19 -7.73 5.22
N ASN A 336 19.35 -7.23 4.82
CA ASN A 336 20.13 -7.81 3.70
C ASN A 336 20.57 -9.26 3.94
N ASN A 337 20.59 -9.70 5.19
CA ASN A 337 20.86 -11.08 5.59
C ASN A 337 19.61 -11.99 5.66
N GLY A 338 18.44 -11.49 5.25
CA GLY A 338 17.21 -12.26 5.10
C GLY A 338 16.33 -12.31 6.34
N LYS A 339 16.84 -11.83 7.48
CA LYS A 339 16.05 -11.73 8.70
C LYS A 339 14.95 -10.67 8.56
N PRO A 340 13.82 -10.84 9.26
CA PRO A 340 12.83 -9.79 9.40
C PRO A 340 13.45 -8.51 9.97
N CYS A 341 12.85 -7.37 9.63
CA CYS A 341 13.17 -6.12 10.29
C CYS A 341 12.80 -6.16 11.78
N ASP A 342 13.49 -5.37 12.58
CA ASP A 342 13.31 -5.28 14.04
C ASP A 342 13.23 -3.83 14.55
N GLY A 343 13.27 -2.84 13.65
CA GLY A 343 13.27 -1.42 13.96
C GLY A 343 14.68 -0.81 14.02
N ASP A 344 15.74 -1.60 13.81
CA ASP A 344 17.11 -1.08 13.71
C ASP A 344 17.34 -0.41 12.36
N VAL A 345 17.25 0.91 12.35
CA VAL A 345 17.39 1.74 11.14
C VAL A 345 18.73 1.60 10.41
N LEU A 346 19.76 1.05 11.04
CA LEU A 346 21.07 0.83 10.41
C LEU A 346 21.10 -0.44 9.56
N THR A 347 20.34 -1.46 9.93
CA THR A 347 20.38 -2.79 9.30
C THR A 347 19.10 -3.14 8.57
N ASP A 348 17.98 -2.55 8.96
CA ASP A 348 16.70 -2.70 8.28
C ASP A 348 16.74 -2.05 6.90
N VAL A 349 15.99 -2.64 5.97
CA VAL A 349 15.85 -2.14 4.61
C VAL A 349 14.40 -2.20 4.19
N THR A 350 13.85 -1.02 3.86
CA THR A 350 12.51 -0.92 3.30
C THR A 350 12.54 -1.22 1.81
N ARG A 351 11.56 -1.98 1.34
CA ARG A 351 11.53 -2.45 -0.04
C ARG A 351 10.20 -2.20 -0.69
N TYR A 352 10.25 -1.69 -1.91
CA TYR A 352 9.07 -1.36 -2.68
C TYR A 352 9.06 -2.08 -4.03
N SER A 353 7.87 -2.53 -4.42
CA SER A 353 7.58 -3.03 -5.76
C SER A 353 6.43 -2.20 -6.33
N GLU A 354 6.71 -1.48 -7.41
CA GLU A 354 5.84 -0.40 -7.88
C GLU A 354 5.50 -0.56 -9.36
N MET A 355 4.20 -0.56 -9.69
CA MET A 355 3.72 -0.55 -11.08
C MET A 355 3.26 0.86 -11.48
N ILE A 356 4.03 1.53 -12.34
CA ILE A 356 3.69 2.86 -12.84
C ILE A 356 2.85 2.75 -14.11
N ILE A 357 1.63 3.30 -14.12
CA ILE A 357 0.71 3.21 -15.27
C ILE A 357 0.56 4.49 -16.10
N ASN A 358 1.24 5.58 -15.71
CA ASN A 358 1.27 6.78 -16.54
C ASN A 358 1.99 6.48 -17.87
N PRO A 359 1.32 6.55 -19.04
CA PRO A 359 1.89 6.18 -20.34
C PRO A 359 3.02 7.10 -20.79
N ALA A 360 3.20 8.29 -20.17
CA ALA A 360 4.34 9.16 -20.42
C ALA A 360 5.64 8.65 -19.77
N THR A 361 5.55 7.68 -18.86
CA THR A 361 6.71 7.12 -18.16
C THR A 361 7.54 6.29 -19.13
N THR A 362 8.83 6.63 -19.25
CA THR A 362 9.78 5.92 -20.09
C THR A 362 10.69 5.03 -19.26
N SER A 363 11.25 3.98 -19.86
CA SER A 363 12.19 3.10 -19.18
C SER A 363 13.55 3.77 -18.95
N TRP A 364 14.01 3.82 -17.70
CA TRP A 364 15.39 4.22 -17.38
C TRP A 364 16.35 3.03 -17.44
N CYS A 365 15.86 1.83 -17.13
CA CYS A 365 16.56 0.58 -17.35
C CYS A 365 16.70 0.28 -18.86
N ARG A 366 17.89 0.46 -19.42
CA ARG A 366 18.14 0.25 -20.85
C ARG A 366 19.45 -0.49 -21.07
N ALA A 367 19.61 -1.09 -22.25
CA ALA A 367 20.86 -1.75 -22.64
C ALA A 367 22.09 -0.83 -22.57
N ASP A 368 21.90 0.47 -22.75
CA ASP A 368 22.94 1.50 -22.64
C ASP A 368 23.02 2.17 -21.25
N ASN A 369 22.13 1.80 -20.32
CA ASN A 369 22.07 2.33 -18.96
C ASN A 369 21.73 1.23 -17.95
N LEU A 370 22.68 0.31 -17.74
CA LEU A 370 22.51 -0.85 -16.86
C LEU A 370 22.45 -0.50 -15.37
N VAL A 371 22.92 0.69 -14.99
CA VAL A 371 22.92 1.21 -13.61
C VAL A 371 21.50 1.20 -13.02
N SER A 372 20.49 1.49 -13.85
CA SER A 372 19.07 1.54 -13.47
C SER A 372 18.34 0.21 -13.66
N CYS A 373 19.05 -0.88 -13.97
CA CYS A 373 18.46 -2.20 -14.21
C CYS A 373 18.77 -3.17 -13.07
N PRO A 374 17.82 -4.06 -12.71
CA PRO A 374 18.13 -5.13 -11.78
C PRO A 374 19.16 -6.08 -12.40
N PRO A 375 20.03 -6.73 -11.59
CA PRO A 375 21.08 -7.62 -12.09
C PRO A 375 20.59 -8.74 -13.02
N TYR A 376 19.40 -9.26 -12.76
CA TYR A 376 18.74 -10.25 -13.61
C TYR A 376 17.21 -10.13 -13.56
N HIS A 377 16.59 -10.62 -14.62
CA HIS A 377 15.15 -10.86 -14.73
C HIS A 377 14.86 -12.35 -14.52
N VAL A 378 13.74 -12.68 -13.89
CA VAL A 378 13.26 -14.07 -13.73
C VAL A 378 12.00 -14.26 -14.55
N THR A 379 12.05 -15.12 -15.57
CA THR A 379 10.90 -15.41 -16.45
C THR A 379 9.81 -16.18 -15.71
N VAL A 380 8.65 -16.35 -16.35
CA VAL A 380 7.54 -17.17 -15.82
C VAL A 380 7.96 -18.62 -15.57
N SER A 381 8.89 -19.17 -16.36
CA SER A 381 9.44 -20.52 -16.18
C SER A 381 10.55 -20.62 -15.13
N GLY A 382 10.93 -19.49 -14.52
CA GLY A 382 12.00 -19.42 -13.51
C GLY A 382 13.41 -19.24 -14.08
N GLU A 383 13.55 -19.02 -15.39
CA GLU A 383 14.86 -18.76 -16.01
C GLU A 383 15.40 -17.39 -15.57
N LYS A 384 16.68 -17.34 -15.20
CA LYS A 384 17.39 -16.07 -14.94
C LYS A 384 18.04 -15.55 -16.21
N ILE A 385 17.65 -14.35 -16.62
CA ILE A 385 18.25 -13.62 -17.73
C ILE A 385 18.99 -12.42 -17.16
N TYR A 386 20.32 -12.39 -17.29
CA TYR A 386 21.14 -11.31 -16.76
C TYR A 386 21.01 -10.05 -17.61
N ARG A 387 21.11 -8.87 -16.98
CA ARG A 387 21.02 -7.57 -17.66
C ARG A 387 22.10 -7.31 -18.71
N ASN A 388 23.13 -8.15 -18.80
CA ASN A 388 24.15 -8.08 -19.86
C ASN A 388 23.77 -8.88 -21.10
N ASP A 389 22.77 -9.77 -21.01
CA ASP A 389 22.20 -10.46 -22.17
C ASP A 389 21.18 -9.53 -22.85
N THR A 390 21.70 -8.55 -23.59
CA THR A 390 20.90 -7.49 -24.19
C THR A 390 19.87 -8.00 -25.20
N SER A 391 20.02 -9.24 -25.67
CA SER A 391 19.13 -9.85 -26.66
C SER A 391 17.85 -10.42 -26.05
N ARG A 392 17.86 -10.73 -24.75
CA ARG A 392 16.75 -11.40 -24.06
C ARG A 392 16.24 -10.66 -22.82
N PHE A 393 17.05 -9.79 -22.22
CA PHE A 393 16.62 -9.06 -21.04
C PHE A 393 15.49 -8.07 -21.39
N PRO A 394 14.35 -8.08 -20.68
CA PRO A 394 13.19 -7.26 -21.02
C PRO A 394 13.32 -5.84 -20.44
N TYR A 395 14.27 -5.04 -20.96
CA TYR A 395 14.51 -3.66 -20.47
C TYR A 395 13.24 -2.81 -20.41
N SER A 396 12.39 -2.90 -21.44
CA SER A 396 11.12 -2.18 -21.55
C SER A 396 10.08 -2.54 -20.49
N ALA A 397 10.30 -3.60 -19.70
CA ALA A 397 9.41 -3.98 -18.61
C ALA A 397 9.72 -3.24 -17.30
N TYR A 398 10.90 -2.62 -17.20
CA TYR A 398 11.40 -1.96 -16.00
C TYR A 398 11.51 -0.45 -16.23
N HIS A 399 11.05 0.34 -15.26
CA HIS A 399 11.37 1.76 -15.21
C HIS A 399 12.74 1.95 -14.55
N LEU A 400 12.87 1.52 -13.30
CA LEU A 400 14.04 1.74 -12.45
C LEU A 400 14.23 0.58 -11.47
N TYR A 401 15.47 0.22 -11.24
CA TYR A 401 15.92 -0.48 -10.05
C TYR A 401 17.00 0.36 -9.36
N CYS A 402 16.87 0.55 -8.05
CA CYS A 402 17.93 1.12 -7.22
C CYS A 402 18.18 0.22 -6.01
N SER A 403 19.45 0.12 -5.61
CA SER A 403 19.91 -0.80 -4.57
C SER A 403 19.86 -0.18 -3.18
N PRO A 404 19.82 -0.97 -2.09
CA PRO A 404 19.89 -0.44 -0.75
C PRO A 404 21.27 0.16 -0.43
N GLY A 405 21.28 1.31 0.25
CA GLY A 405 22.50 2.04 0.59
C GLY A 405 23.39 1.35 1.65
N ASN A 406 22.90 0.29 2.30
CA ASN A 406 23.64 -0.52 3.27
C ASN A 406 23.96 -1.94 2.75
N GLY A 407 23.92 -2.17 1.44
CA GLY A 407 24.33 -3.44 0.83
C GLY A 407 25.85 -3.55 0.67
N ASP A 408 26.45 -4.65 1.12
CA ASP A 408 27.91 -4.85 1.12
C ASP A 408 28.46 -5.44 -0.19
N TYR A 409 27.61 -6.11 -0.98
CA TYR A 409 28.01 -6.93 -2.14
C TYR A 409 27.23 -6.56 -3.41
N LEU A 410 26.90 -5.28 -3.58
CA LEU A 410 26.14 -4.78 -4.73
C LEU A 410 26.88 -5.06 -6.05
N GLU A 411 26.17 -5.62 -7.04
CA GLU A 411 26.74 -5.96 -8.34
C GLU A 411 26.87 -4.72 -9.24
N ALA A 412 28.09 -4.30 -9.53
CA ALA A 412 28.36 -3.17 -10.42
C ALA A 412 27.99 -3.49 -11.89
N PRO A 413 27.44 -2.51 -12.64
CA PRO A 413 27.11 -1.16 -12.22
C PRO A 413 25.80 -1.10 -11.41
N TYR A 414 25.71 -0.21 -10.43
CA TYR A 414 24.49 0.03 -9.65
C TYR A 414 24.37 1.50 -9.26
N ASP A 415 23.13 1.94 -9.02
CA ASP A 415 22.84 3.15 -8.24
C ASP A 415 22.18 2.74 -6.93
N ILE A 416 22.37 3.56 -5.90
CA ILE A 416 21.67 3.39 -4.63
C ILE A 416 20.37 4.19 -4.66
N CYS A 417 19.35 3.72 -3.95
CA CYS A 417 18.16 4.55 -3.76
C CYS A 417 18.51 5.80 -2.95
N ASP A 418 17.59 6.78 -2.96
CA ASP A 418 17.81 8.02 -2.20
C ASP A 418 18.03 7.68 -0.71
N PRO A 419 19.19 8.02 -0.12
CA PRO A 419 19.47 7.59 1.24
C PRO A 419 18.74 8.41 2.31
N TYR A 420 17.96 9.43 1.91
CA TYR A 420 17.30 10.37 2.82
C TYR A 420 15.76 10.33 2.79
N SER A 421 15.13 9.50 1.94
CA SER A 421 13.65 9.42 1.84
C SER A 421 12.99 8.55 2.91
N ASN A 422 13.77 7.82 3.68
CA ASN A 422 13.27 6.93 4.72
C ASN A 422 14.28 6.95 5.89
N PRO A 423 13.86 6.63 7.13
CA PRO A 423 14.77 6.62 8.26
C PRO A 423 15.91 5.60 8.06
N GLN A 424 15.63 4.50 7.38
CA GLN A 424 16.58 3.43 7.02
C GLN A 424 16.81 3.34 5.51
N ALA A 425 17.75 2.49 5.09
CA ALA A 425 18.00 2.22 3.68
C ALA A 425 16.74 1.71 2.96
N GLN A 426 16.62 2.04 1.67
CA GLN A 426 15.51 1.58 0.84
C GLN A 426 15.99 0.92 -0.45
N GLU A 427 15.18 0.02 -1.00
CA GLU A 427 15.37 -0.63 -2.30
C GLU A 427 14.07 -0.53 -3.10
N LEU A 428 14.17 -0.10 -4.37
CA LEU A 428 13.01 0.09 -5.24
C LEU A 428 13.12 -0.76 -6.49
N VAL A 429 12.03 -1.43 -6.84
CA VAL A 429 11.81 -2.04 -8.15
C VAL A 429 10.57 -1.41 -8.77
N GLN A 430 10.79 -0.51 -9.73
CA GLN A 430 9.72 0.15 -10.47
C GLN A 430 9.58 -0.52 -11.85
N ILE A 431 8.38 -1.00 -12.14
CA ILE A 431 8.00 -1.63 -13.41
C ILE A 431 6.93 -0.82 -14.13
N ILE A 432 6.81 -1.05 -15.43
CA ILE A 432 5.86 -0.38 -16.32
C ILE A 432 5.07 -1.42 -17.14
N PRO A 433 3.90 -1.05 -17.69
CA PRO A 433 3.07 -1.94 -18.50
C PRO A 433 3.85 -2.70 -19.56
N HIS A 434 3.76 -4.03 -19.52
CA HIS A 434 4.51 -4.92 -20.40
C HIS A 434 3.89 -6.32 -20.44
N PRO A 435 3.95 -7.07 -21.57
CA PRO A 435 3.43 -8.43 -21.65
C PRO A 435 4.01 -9.42 -20.63
N GLU A 436 5.24 -9.15 -20.18
CA GLU A 436 5.92 -9.93 -19.13
C GLU A 436 5.14 -10.00 -17.81
N TRP A 437 4.33 -8.95 -17.53
CA TRP A 437 3.55 -8.80 -16.32
C TRP A 437 2.08 -9.19 -16.51
N ALA A 438 1.59 -9.25 -17.75
CA ALA A 438 0.19 -9.51 -18.07
C ALA A 438 -0.32 -10.86 -17.54
N VAL A 439 0.56 -11.87 -17.45
CA VAL A 439 0.26 -13.17 -16.84
C VAL A 439 -0.22 -13.06 -15.39
N HIS A 440 0.16 -11.98 -14.70
CA HIS A 440 -0.23 -11.68 -13.32
C HIS A 440 -1.40 -10.70 -13.23
N GLY A 441 -2.12 -10.45 -14.33
CA GLY A 441 -3.25 -9.52 -14.38
C GLY A 441 -2.88 -8.03 -14.48
N TYR A 442 -1.58 -7.72 -14.54
CA TYR A 442 -1.08 -6.35 -14.68
C TYR A 442 -1.25 -5.81 -16.12
N PRO A 443 -1.18 -4.48 -16.32
CA PRO A 443 -1.21 -3.86 -17.65
C PRO A 443 -0.26 -4.51 -18.66
N GLU A 444 -0.77 -4.87 -19.83
CA GLU A 444 0.02 -5.48 -20.91
C GLU A 444 0.76 -4.41 -21.73
N LYS A 445 0.15 -3.23 -21.91
CA LYS A 445 0.70 -2.13 -22.71
C LYS A 445 0.46 -0.78 -22.04
N GLN A 446 1.28 0.20 -22.40
CA GLN A 446 1.12 1.57 -21.93
C GLN A 446 -0.27 2.12 -22.30
N GLY A 447 -0.93 2.77 -21.34
CA GLY A 447 -2.28 3.31 -21.48
C GLY A 447 -3.39 2.41 -20.93
N ASP A 448 -3.13 1.12 -20.69
CA ASP A 448 -4.08 0.23 -20.03
C ASP A 448 -4.36 0.71 -18.59
N GLY A 449 -5.63 0.91 -18.27
CA GLY A 449 -6.10 1.42 -16.97
C GLY A 449 -5.82 2.89 -16.73
N TRP A 450 -5.47 3.64 -17.78
CA TRP A 450 -5.23 5.08 -17.70
C TRP A 450 -6.51 5.89 -17.94
N ILE A 451 -6.37 7.19 -18.23
CA ILE A 451 -7.48 8.12 -18.43
C ILE A 451 -8.44 7.62 -19.50
N GLY A 452 -9.72 7.48 -19.12
CA GLY A 452 -10.79 6.98 -20.00
C GLY A 452 -10.94 5.46 -20.02
N ASP A 453 -10.12 4.74 -19.24
CA ASP A 453 -10.09 3.28 -19.17
C ASP A 453 -10.22 2.81 -17.72
N SER A 454 -11.35 3.18 -17.10
CA SER A 454 -11.71 2.71 -15.76
C SER A 454 -11.92 1.20 -15.76
N ARG A 455 -11.28 0.50 -14.82
CA ARG A 455 -11.41 -0.97 -14.75
C ARG A 455 -11.22 -1.52 -13.34
N THR A 456 -11.78 -2.71 -13.14
CA THR A 456 -11.49 -3.56 -11.98
C THR A 456 -10.32 -4.47 -12.34
N TRP A 457 -9.28 -4.42 -11.52
CA TRP A 457 -8.09 -5.24 -11.60
C TRP A 457 -8.18 -6.44 -10.66
N GLU A 458 -7.70 -7.58 -11.12
CA GLU A 458 -7.39 -8.74 -10.28
C GLU A 458 -5.93 -9.11 -10.50
N LEU A 459 -5.08 -8.70 -9.57
CA LEU A 459 -3.63 -8.77 -9.69
C LEU A 459 -3.09 -9.95 -8.89
N ASP A 460 -2.31 -10.84 -9.52
CA ASP A 460 -1.47 -11.81 -8.83
C ASP A 460 -0.19 -11.13 -8.33
N VAL A 461 -0.37 -10.33 -7.28
CA VAL A 461 0.70 -9.50 -6.70
C VAL A 461 1.77 -10.38 -6.06
N GLY A 462 1.38 -11.48 -5.41
CA GLY A 462 2.32 -12.45 -4.86
C GLY A 462 3.17 -13.09 -5.96
N GLY A 463 2.53 -13.59 -7.02
CA GLY A 463 3.20 -14.20 -8.17
C GLY A 463 4.22 -13.24 -8.80
N LEU A 464 3.80 -12.01 -9.11
CA LEU A 464 4.68 -10.99 -9.68
C LEU A 464 5.85 -10.64 -8.76
N SER A 465 5.54 -10.25 -7.52
CA SER A 465 6.55 -9.77 -6.57
C SER A 465 7.58 -10.84 -6.19
N SER A 466 7.24 -12.13 -6.30
CA SER A 466 8.20 -13.24 -6.09
C SER A 466 9.28 -13.34 -7.19
N ARG A 467 8.99 -12.85 -8.40
CA ARG A 467 9.88 -12.88 -9.56
C ARG A 467 10.80 -11.67 -9.65
N LEU A 468 10.47 -10.59 -8.95
CA LEU A 468 11.29 -9.40 -8.91
C LEU A 468 12.60 -9.64 -8.14
N TYR A 469 13.65 -8.98 -8.61
CA TYR A 469 14.94 -8.96 -7.94
C TYR A 469 14.86 -8.05 -6.71
N PHE A 470 15.27 -8.57 -5.56
CA PHE A 470 15.60 -7.78 -4.38
C PHE A 470 16.95 -8.26 -3.85
N TYR A 471 17.80 -7.32 -3.47
CA TYR A 471 19.15 -7.54 -3.00
C TYR A 471 19.14 -8.33 -1.70
N GLN A 472 20.11 -9.24 -1.63
CA GLN A 472 20.34 -10.16 -0.54
C GLN A 472 21.85 -10.44 -0.48
N ASP A 473 22.44 -10.40 0.71
CA ASP A 473 23.86 -10.69 0.88
C ASP A 473 24.17 -12.15 0.48
N PRO A 474 25.24 -12.39 -0.31
CA PRO A 474 25.62 -13.73 -0.71
C PRO A 474 25.81 -14.69 0.47
N GLY A 475 25.30 -15.91 0.35
CA GLY A 475 25.43 -16.95 1.38
C GLY A 475 24.48 -16.83 2.57
N THR A 476 23.57 -15.86 2.56
CA THR A 476 22.54 -15.72 3.60
C THR A 476 21.25 -16.45 3.24
N GLU A 477 20.41 -16.72 4.24
CA GLU A 477 19.11 -17.35 4.01
C GLU A 477 18.19 -16.41 3.22
N PRO A 478 17.46 -16.90 2.20
CA PRO A 478 16.53 -16.06 1.44
C PRO A 478 15.45 -15.45 2.34
N ALA A 479 15.24 -14.14 2.21
CA ALA A 479 14.18 -13.45 2.94
C ALA A 479 12.78 -14.00 2.59
N LYS A 480 11.94 -14.18 3.62
CA LYS A 480 10.50 -14.35 3.44
C LYS A 480 9.87 -12.99 3.11
N ARG A 481 9.28 -12.86 1.92
CA ARG A 481 8.68 -11.61 1.43
C ARG A 481 7.27 -11.43 2.00
N VAL A 482 7.18 -10.74 3.13
CA VAL A 482 5.92 -10.40 3.83
C VAL A 482 5.61 -8.93 3.58
N TRP A 483 4.45 -8.59 3.04
CA TRP A 483 4.13 -7.21 2.68
C TRP A 483 3.24 -6.56 3.74
N PHE A 484 3.63 -5.36 4.16
CA PHE A 484 2.98 -4.64 5.27
C PHE A 484 2.11 -3.48 4.78
N SER A 485 2.29 -3.03 3.54
CA SER A 485 1.58 -1.87 3.00
C SER A 485 1.30 -2.10 1.52
N LEU A 486 0.06 -1.81 1.09
CA LEU A 486 -0.37 -1.88 -0.29
C LEU A 486 -1.10 -0.59 -0.66
N ASN A 487 -0.55 0.12 -1.65
CA ASN A 487 -0.82 1.52 -1.91
C ASN A 487 -1.31 1.73 -3.33
N VAL A 488 -2.25 2.66 -3.50
CA VAL A 488 -2.72 3.13 -4.81
C VAL A 488 -2.77 4.65 -4.80
N GLY A 489 -2.22 5.27 -5.83
CA GLY A 489 -2.26 6.72 -6.00
C GLY A 489 -1.05 7.23 -6.75
N THR A 490 -0.60 8.44 -6.47
CA THR A 490 0.38 9.10 -7.33
C THR A 490 1.39 9.95 -6.59
N GLU A 491 2.61 9.91 -7.12
CA GLU A 491 3.69 10.84 -6.86
C GLU A 491 3.86 11.78 -8.06
N ILE A 492 3.57 13.07 -7.87
CA ILE A 492 3.90 14.07 -8.89
C ILE A 492 5.35 14.52 -8.64
N TYR A 493 6.27 13.99 -9.44
CA TYR A 493 7.70 14.25 -9.27
C TYR A 493 8.12 15.58 -9.92
N VAL A 494 8.65 16.50 -9.11
CA VAL A 494 9.30 17.77 -9.49
C VAL A 494 8.67 18.43 -10.75
N SER A 495 7.47 18.98 -10.59
CA SER A 495 6.81 19.71 -11.67
C SER A 495 7.21 21.19 -11.69
N ARG A 496 7.47 21.73 -12.89
CA ARG A 496 7.72 23.18 -13.09
C ARG A 496 6.44 24.02 -13.07
N ASN A 497 5.31 23.40 -13.38
CA ASN A 497 3.99 24.00 -13.40
C ASN A 497 3.11 23.36 -12.32
N GLY A 498 2.08 24.05 -11.84
CA GLY A 498 1.08 23.41 -11.00
C GLY A 498 0.37 22.31 -11.79
N GLU A 499 0.59 21.05 -11.40
CA GLU A 499 -0.01 19.87 -12.02
C GLU A 499 -1.07 19.30 -11.10
N THR A 500 -2.15 18.76 -11.68
CA THR A 500 -3.23 18.14 -10.92
C THR A 500 -3.44 16.71 -11.37
N ALA A 501 -3.52 15.81 -10.41
CA ALA A 501 -4.00 14.45 -10.57
C ALA A 501 -5.34 14.27 -9.85
N GLU A 502 -6.25 13.51 -10.46
CA GLU A 502 -7.57 13.18 -9.91
C GLU A 502 -7.90 11.72 -10.26
N TRP A 503 -8.35 10.94 -9.29
CA TRP A 503 -8.71 9.53 -9.49
C TRP A 503 -9.68 9.03 -8.43
N THR A 504 -10.31 7.90 -8.69
CA THR A 504 -11.14 7.20 -7.70
C THR A 504 -10.69 5.76 -7.51
N VAL A 505 -10.80 5.27 -6.27
CA VAL A 505 -10.56 3.86 -5.91
C VAL A 505 -11.80 3.30 -5.21
N SER A 506 -12.21 2.10 -5.60
CA SER A 506 -13.27 1.32 -4.94
C SER A 506 -12.95 -0.18 -5.00
N ASP A 507 -13.74 -1.00 -4.31
CA ASP A 507 -13.69 -2.47 -4.34
C ASP A 507 -12.31 -3.04 -3.96
N PHE A 508 -11.52 -2.29 -3.18
CA PHE A 508 -10.16 -2.68 -2.80
C PHE A 508 -10.22 -3.83 -1.77
N ASP A 509 -9.62 -4.95 -2.13
CA ASP A 509 -9.47 -6.13 -1.29
C ASP A 509 -8.07 -6.75 -1.47
N VAL A 510 -7.54 -7.34 -0.39
CA VAL A 510 -6.28 -8.10 -0.39
C VAL A 510 -6.66 -9.54 -0.07
N LEU A 511 -6.35 -10.46 -0.96
CA LEU A 511 -6.80 -11.84 -0.90
C LEU A 511 -5.61 -12.76 -0.60
N VAL A 512 -5.68 -13.50 0.51
CA VAL A 512 -4.67 -14.47 0.93
C VAL A 512 -5.26 -15.88 0.96
N PRO A 513 -4.46 -16.94 0.77
CA PRO A 513 -4.94 -18.30 0.91
C PRO A 513 -5.58 -18.51 2.28
N GLN A 514 -6.73 -19.17 2.27
CA GLN A 514 -7.31 -19.76 3.45
C GLN A 514 -6.30 -20.81 3.95
N GLU A 515 -5.88 -20.67 5.20
CA GLU A 515 -5.13 -21.75 5.83
C GLU A 515 -6.08 -22.94 5.95
N ALA A 516 -5.63 -24.13 5.55
CA ALA A 516 -6.32 -25.33 5.97
C ALA A 516 -6.33 -25.31 7.50
N ASP A 517 -7.46 -25.65 8.12
CA ASP A 517 -7.54 -25.87 9.57
C ASP A 517 -6.63 -27.04 9.96
N ASP A 518 -5.32 -26.82 9.97
CA ASP A 518 -4.35 -27.68 10.61
C ASP A 518 -4.37 -27.29 12.08
N ASN A 519 -5.13 -28.09 12.84
CA ASN A 519 -5.18 -28.06 14.28
C ASN A 519 -3.79 -27.81 14.90
N GLY A 520 -3.61 -26.59 15.42
CA GLY A 520 -2.71 -26.26 16.51
C GLY A 520 -1.23 -26.19 16.16
N PHE A 521 -0.75 -25.02 15.76
CA PHE A 521 0.50 -24.45 16.28
C PHE A 521 0.37 -22.92 16.32
N SER A 522 0.27 -22.36 17.53
CA SER A 522 0.39 -20.92 17.75
C SER A 522 1.83 -20.48 17.49
N PHE A 523 2.01 -19.43 16.70
CA PHE A 523 3.28 -18.71 16.65
C PHE A 523 3.23 -17.52 17.61
N VAL A 524 4.17 -17.53 18.56
CA VAL A 524 4.54 -16.43 19.47
C VAL A 524 5.34 -15.40 18.70
#